data_AF-A0A352CE60-F1
#
_entry.id   AF-A0A352CE60-F1
#
_cell.length_a   1.000
_cell.length_b   1.000
_cell.length_c   1.000
_cell.angle_alpha   90.00
_cell.angle_beta   90.00
_cell.angle_gamma   90.00
#
_symmetry.space_group_name_H-M   'P 1'
#
loop_
_entity.id
_entity.type
_entity.pdbx_description
1 polymer ?
#
loop_
_entity_poly.entity_id
_entity_poly.type
_entity_poly.pdbx_seq_one_letter_code
_entity_poly.pdbx_strand_id
1 'polypeptide(L)'
;MLEWDDILDVLTQFRLRRSEIEQPGGSKSLIARGIDEAFAKRGWREHRFDIKIVVDDTARDAPTHEVDMFKNRVAVEVEWNNKDPFFDRDLNNFRLLFDLRVIDVGVIITRSSELQSLFVEAGRDKGSFGASTTHLEKLRPRLNGGGGGGCPIVVFAINRNAFLDDRDAPSD
;
A
#
# COMPACT_ATOMS: atom_id res chain seq x y z
N MET A 1 -13.84 14.59 6.04
CA MET A 1 -14.59 13.56 5.30
C MET A 1 -14.09 13.39 3.86
N LEU A 2 -13.42 14.39 3.26
CA LEU A 2 -12.89 14.31 1.89
C LEU A 2 -11.91 13.14 1.66
N GLU A 3 -11.04 12.82 2.62
CA GLU A 3 -10.01 11.79 2.46
C GLU A 3 -10.59 10.37 2.43
N TRP A 4 -11.62 10.13 3.24
CA TRP A 4 -12.30 8.84 3.27
C TRP A 4 -13.08 8.61 1.97
N ASP A 5 -13.79 9.63 1.50
CA ASP A 5 -14.51 9.57 0.23
C ASP A 5 -13.55 9.35 -0.95
N ASP A 6 -12.40 10.04 -0.96
CA ASP A 6 -11.34 9.81 -1.96
C ASP A 6 -10.87 8.35 -1.97
N ILE A 7 -10.57 7.77 -0.80
CA ILE A 7 -10.12 6.38 -0.68
C ILE A 7 -11.21 5.44 -1.21
N LEU A 8 -12.46 5.62 -0.79
CA LEU A 8 -13.57 4.79 -1.25
C LEU A 8 -13.76 4.89 -2.76
N ASP A 9 -13.70 6.09 -3.34
CA ASP A 9 -13.84 6.30 -4.78
C ASP A 9 -12.72 5.63 -5.56
N VAL A 10 -11.46 5.79 -5.13
CA VAL A 10 -10.30 5.13 -5.76
C VAL A 10 -10.48 3.62 -5.73
N LEU A 11 -10.78 3.05 -4.57
CA LEU A 11 -10.86 1.61 -4.39
C LEU A 11 -12.10 0.98 -5.03
N THR A 12 -13.20 1.72 -5.13
CA THR A 12 -14.44 1.26 -5.80
C THR A 12 -14.25 1.25 -7.32
N GLN A 13 -13.49 2.19 -7.87
CA GLN A 13 -13.18 2.27 -9.30
C GLN A 13 -12.03 1.36 -9.72
N PHE A 14 -11.17 0.96 -8.78
CA PHE A 14 -10.04 0.09 -9.05
C PHE A 14 -10.48 -1.26 -9.65
N ARG A 15 -9.79 -1.69 -10.70
CA ARG A 15 -9.93 -3.03 -11.28
C ARG A 15 -8.56 -3.65 -11.42
N LEU A 16 -8.42 -4.88 -10.93
CA LEU A 16 -7.24 -5.71 -11.17
C LEU A 16 -7.42 -6.37 -12.55
N ARG A 17 -6.73 -5.85 -13.56
CA ARG A 17 -6.89 -6.35 -14.93
C ARG A 17 -6.02 -7.57 -15.20
N ARG A 18 -6.52 -8.49 -16.01
CA ARG A 18 -5.75 -9.66 -16.44
C ARG A 18 -4.51 -9.26 -17.24
N SER A 19 -4.65 -8.27 -18.14
CA SER A 19 -3.54 -7.72 -18.92
C SER A 19 -2.40 -7.15 -18.06
N GLU A 20 -2.71 -6.55 -16.91
CA GLU A 20 -1.72 -5.99 -15.98
C GLU A 20 -0.98 -7.07 -15.18
N ILE A 21 -1.63 -8.20 -14.90
CA ILE A 21 -1.01 -9.36 -14.24
C ILE A 21 0.00 -10.05 -15.18
N GLU A 22 -0.38 -10.21 -16.45
CA GLU A 22 0.42 -10.94 -17.45
C GLU A 22 1.65 -10.15 -17.91
N GLN A 23 1.63 -8.82 -17.79
CA GLN A 23 2.79 -8.00 -18.13
C GLN A 23 3.92 -8.14 -17.08
N PRO A 24 5.19 -8.30 -17.51
CA PRO A 24 6.33 -8.22 -16.59
C PRO A 24 6.43 -6.83 -15.96
N GLY A 25 6.74 -6.76 -14.66
CA GLY A 25 6.84 -5.51 -13.92
C GLY A 25 8.20 -4.81 -14.09
N GLY A 26 8.26 -3.56 -13.62
CA GLY A 26 9.50 -2.81 -13.34
C GLY A 26 9.75 -2.69 -11.83
N SER A 27 10.36 -1.59 -11.38
CA SER A 27 10.58 -1.32 -9.95
C SER A 27 9.26 -1.16 -9.15
N LYS A 28 8.21 -0.62 -9.77
CA LYS A 28 6.83 -0.57 -9.26
C LYS A 28 5.88 -1.18 -10.31
N SER A 29 4.93 -2.00 -9.88
CA SER A 29 3.98 -2.66 -10.80
C SER A 29 3.00 -1.66 -11.43
N LEU A 30 2.46 -1.96 -12.61
CA LEU A 30 1.41 -1.16 -13.25
C LEU A 30 0.19 -1.00 -12.33
N ILE A 31 -0.13 -2.06 -11.58
CA ILE A 31 -1.24 -2.12 -10.65
C ILE A 31 -1.07 -1.09 -9.52
N ALA A 32 0.10 -1.10 -8.86
CA ALA A 32 0.41 -0.15 -7.80
C ALA A 32 0.43 1.29 -8.32
N ARG A 33 1.08 1.52 -9.48
CA ARG A 33 1.13 2.85 -10.10
C ARG A 33 -0.26 3.38 -10.46
N GLY A 34 -1.17 2.52 -10.92
CA GLY A 34 -2.55 2.92 -11.21
C GLY A 34 -3.30 3.42 -9.98
N ILE A 35 -3.06 2.82 -8.81
CA ILE A 35 -3.62 3.28 -7.53
C ILE A 35 -3.01 4.64 -7.15
N ASP A 36 -1.69 4.78 -7.26
CA ASP A 36 -0.97 6.03 -6.99
C ASP A 36 -1.50 7.18 -7.83
N GLU A 37 -1.61 6.98 -9.15
CA GLU A 37 -2.11 7.99 -10.08
C GLU A 37 -3.57 8.38 -9.79
N ALA A 38 -4.40 7.43 -9.33
CA ALA A 38 -5.78 7.70 -8.95
C ALA A 38 -5.87 8.58 -7.69
N PHE A 39 -4.99 8.37 -6.70
CA PHE A 39 -4.85 9.24 -5.54
C PHE A 39 -4.27 10.61 -5.92
N ALA A 40 -3.23 10.64 -6.76
CA ALA A 40 -2.59 11.88 -7.19
C ALA A 40 -3.56 12.83 -7.91
N LYS A 41 -4.47 12.30 -8.73
CA LYS A 41 -5.57 13.07 -9.37
C LYS A 41 -6.51 13.74 -8.37
N ARG A 42 -6.56 13.25 -7.13
CA ARG A 42 -7.36 13.79 -6.01
C ARG A 42 -6.54 14.65 -5.05
N GLY A 43 -5.32 15.02 -5.45
CA GLY A 43 -4.44 15.92 -4.70
C GLY A 43 -3.64 15.26 -3.58
N TRP A 44 -3.64 13.93 -3.51
CA TRP A 44 -2.71 13.19 -2.67
C TRP A 44 -1.31 13.26 -3.26
N ARG A 45 -0.28 13.24 -2.41
CA ARG A 45 1.11 13.35 -2.87
C ARG A 45 1.99 12.44 -2.06
N GLU A 46 2.98 11.88 -2.73
CA GLU A 46 4.12 11.28 -2.06
C GLU A 46 4.78 12.32 -1.14
N HIS A 47 5.15 11.89 0.06
CA HIS A 47 5.72 12.81 1.03
C HIS A 47 6.76 12.14 1.92
N ARG A 48 7.97 12.70 1.89
CA ARG A 48 9.05 12.39 2.82
C ARG A 48 9.09 13.40 3.95
N PHE A 49 8.90 12.92 5.17
CA PHE A 49 9.04 13.75 6.37
C PHE A 49 10.48 13.76 6.85
N ASP A 50 11.08 14.95 6.87
CA ASP A 50 12.38 15.20 7.50
C ASP A 50 12.19 15.38 9.02
N ILE A 51 12.50 14.33 9.78
CA ILE A 51 12.28 14.30 11.23
C ILE A 51 13.63 14.23 11.95
N LYS A 52 13.82 15.15 12.89
CA LYS A 52 14.99 15.18 13.77
C LYS A 52 14.56 14.98 15.22
N ILE A 53 15.20 14.03 15.88
CA ILE A 53 15.06 13.81 17.32
C ILE A 53 16.24 14.51 18.00
N VAL A 54 15.93 15.46 18.88
CA VAL A 54 16.92 16.22 19.64
C VAL A 54 16.84 15.79 21.09
N VAL A 55 17.97 15.33 21.63
CA VAL A 55 18.12 15.00 23.06
C VAL A 55 19.27 15.85 23.60
N ASP A 56 18.95 16.69 24.58
CA ASP A 56 19.79 17.79 25.05
C ASP A 56 20.20 18.66 23.84
N ASP A 57 21.48 18.62 23.45
CA ASP A 57 22.03 19.37 22.30
C ASP A 57 22.42 18.45 21.12
N THR A 58 22.11 17.15 21.18
CA THR A 58 22.45 16.20 20.11
C THR A 58 21.24 15.89 19.25
N ALA A 59 21.27 16.37 18.00
CA ALA A 59 20.29 16.02 16.98
C ALA A 59 20.68 14.73 16.25
N ARG A 60 19.70 13.86 16.00
CA ARG A 60 19.83 12.68 15.14
C ARG A 60 18.63 12.63 14.20
N ASP A 61 18.86 12.21 12.96
CA ASP A 61 17.76 11.98 12.02
C ASP A 61 16.99 10.72 12.44
N ALA A 62 15.66 10.83 12.45
CA ALA A 62 14.81 9.67 12.68
C ALA A 62 14.81 8.77 11.42
N PRO A 63 14.76 7.44 11.57
CA PRO A 63 14.61 6.54 10.44
C PRO A 63 13.18 6.62 9.91
N THR A 64 12.92 7.57 9.03
CA THR A 64 11.66 7.70 8.29
C THR A 64 11.79 7.15 6.88
N HIS A 65 10.65 6.72 6.34
CA HIS A 65 10.52 6.39 4.94
C HIS A 65 9.48 7.32 4.30
N GLU A 66 9.60 7.47 2.99
CA GLU A 66 8.63 8.20 2.19
C GLU A 66 7.28 7.48 2.24
N VAL A 67 6.21 8.25 2.44
CA VAL A 67 4.84 7.76 2.39
C VAL A 67 4.36 7.85 0.94
N ASP A 68 3.88 6.73 0.39
CA ASP A 68 3.40 6.66 -1.01
C ASP A 68 2.37 7.76 -1.31
N MET A 69 1.34 7.90 -0.46
CA MET A 69 0.27 8.89 -0.63
C MET A 69 -0.11 9.53 0.70
N PHE A 70 0.14 10.84 0.81
CA PHE A 70 -0.20 11.64 1.98
C PHE A 70 -1.16 12.77 1.62
N LYS A 71 -2.16 12.97 2.47
CA LYS A 71 -3.08 14.12 2.40
C LYS A 71 -3.53 14.50 3.81
N ASN A 72 -3.31 15.76 4.16
CA ASN A 72 -3.64 16.33 5.47
C ASN A 72 -3.01 15.56 6.64
N ARG A 73 -3.70 14.58 7.20
CA ARG A 73 -3.22 13.78 8.34
C ARG A 73 -3.43 12.28 8.12
N VAL A 74 -3.62 11.89 6.86
CA VAL A 74 -3.80 10.49 6.44
C VAL A 74 -2.62 10.08 5.59
N ALA A 75 -1.97 8.98 5.97
CA ALA A 75 -0.90 8.35 5.21
C ALA A 75 -1.39 7.01 4.64
N VAL A 76 -1.17 6.79 3.34
CA VAL A 76 -1.55 5.58 2.61
C VAL A 76 -0.27 4.97 2.04
N GLU A 77 -0.10 3.67 2.27
CA GLU A 77 0.97 2.84 1.69
C GLU A 77 0.35 1.80 0.75
N VAL A 78 0.82 1.77 -0.50
CA VAL A 78 0.33 0.87 -1.55
C VAL A 78 1.26 -0.34 -1.62
N GLU A 79 0.99 -1.31 -0.76
CA GLU A 79 1.77 -2.53 -0.61
C GLU A 79 1.29 -3.64 -1.54
N TRP A 80 1.79 -3.62 -2.78
CA TRP A 80 1.40 -4.56 -3.83
C TRP A 80 2.54 -5.45 -4.31
N ASN A 81 2.69 -6.60 -3.65
CA ASN A 81 3.65 -7.64 -3.99
C ASN A 81 5.15 -7.26 -3.89
N ASN A 82 5.48 -6.32 -3.02
CA ASN A 82 6.87 -6.06 -2.65
C ASN A 82 7.45 -7.26 -1.88
N LYS A 83 8.78 -7.45 -1.89
CA LYS A 83 9.47 -8.49 -1.09
C LYS A 83 9.90 -7.92 0.26
N ASP A 84 9.86 -8.68 1.35
CA ASP A 84 10.25 -8.25 2.71
C ASP A 84 11.49 -7.32 2.79
N PRO A 85 11.55 -6.34 3.73
CA PRO A 85 10.69 -6.17 4.92
C PRO A 85 9.73 -4.94 4.88
N PHE A 86 8.88 -4.81 3.86
CA PHE A 86 8.08 -3.58 3.65
C PHE A 86 7.04 -3.34 4.75
N PHE A 87 6.23 -4.33 5.14
CA PHE A 87 5.23 -4.10 6.19
C PHE A 87 5.82 -3.65 7.54
N ASP A 88 6.95 -4.21 7.97
CA ASP A 88 7.57 -3.79 9.24
C ASP A 88 8.05 -2.33 9.17
N ARG A 89 8.58 -1.94 8.01
CA ARG A 89 9.03 -0.58 7.70
C ARG A 89 7.87 0.41 7.73
N ASP A 90 6.78 0.10 7.03
CA ASP A 90 5.64 0.99 6.88
C ASP A 90 4.88 1.13 8.20
N LEU A 91 4.68 0.03 8.93
CA LEU A 91 4.05 0.04 10.26
C LEU A 91 4.88 0.86 11.26
N ASN A 92 6.20 0.73 11.25
CA ASN A 92 7.07 1.54 12.10
C ASN A 92 7.06 3.02 11.69
N ASN A 93 6.97 3.33 10.39
CA ASN A 93 6.83 4.69 9.89
C ASN A 93 5.51 5.32 10.38
N PHE A 94 4.39 4.61 10.24
CA PHE A 94 3.09 5.04 10.76
C PHE A 94 3.10 5.28 12.27
N ARG A 95 3.71 4.38 13.04
CA ARG A 95 3.88 4.56 14.49
C ARG A 95 4.59 5.86 14.81
N LEU A 96 5.75 6.10 14.20
CA LEU A 96 6.54 7.31 14.42
C LEU A 96 5.79 8.57 14.03
N LEU A 97 5.17 8.59 12.85
CA LEU A 97 4.41 9.73 12.36
C LEU A 97 3.19 10.02 13.24
N PHE A 98 2.54 8.99 13.78
CA PHE A 98 1.43 9.15 14.70
C PHE A 98 1.87 9.69 16.06
N ASP A 99 2.95 9.13 16.64
CA ASP A 99 3.51 9.59 17.92
C ASP A 99 3.92 11.08 17.86
N LEU A 100 4.42 11.52 16.71
CA LEU A 100 4.77 12.91 16.43
C LEU A 100 3.57 13.79 16.03
N ARG A 101 2.36 13.23 16.04
CA ARG A 101 1.11 13.88 15.63
C ARG A 101 1.17 14.43 14.21
N VAL A 102 1.90 13.80 13.29
CA VAL A 102 1.91 14.12 11.87
C VAL A 102 0.70 13.51 11.17
N ILE A 103 0.38 12.25 11.48
CA ILE A 103 -0.80 11.54 10.97
C ILE A 103 -1.76 11.21 12.11
N ASP A 104 -3.04 11.02 11.77
CA ASP A 104 -4.08 10.49 12.66
C ASP A 104 -4.38 9.00 12.38
N VAL A 105 -4.11 8.55 11.15
CA VAL A 105 -4.37 7.17 10.69
C VAL A 105 -3.41 6.79 9.57
N GLY A 106 -2.90 5.56 9.65
CA GLY A 106 -2.22 4.87 8.56
C GLY A 106 -3.18 3.98 7.78
N VAL A 107 -3.05 3.94 6.46
CA VAL A 107 -3.86 3.10 5.58
C VAL A 107 -2.94 2.22 4.77
N ILE A 108 -3.21 0.91 4.75
CA ILE A 108 -2.48 -0.04 3.90
C ILE A 108 -3.43 -0.58 2.85
N ILE A 109 -3.08 -0.40 1.59
CA ILE A 109 -3.76 -1.03 0.47
C ILE A 109 -2.89 -2.20 0.00
N THR A 110 -3.41 -3.41 0.09
CA THR A 110 -2.69 -4.62 -0.32
C THR A 110 -3.62 -5.62 -0.99
N ARG A 111 -3.10 -6.75 -1.40
CA ARG A 111 -3.91 -7.86 -1.93
C ARG A 111 -4.39 -8.81 -0.84
N SER A 112 -5.58 -9.35 -1.00
CA SER A 112 -6.03 -10.52 -0.26
C SER A 112 -5.31 -11.77 -0.75
N SER A 113 -5.26 -12.80 0.10
CA SER A 113 -4.59 -14.06 -0.24
C SER A 113 -5.34 -14.91 -1.27
N GLU A 114 -6.66 -14.73 -1.40
CA GLU A 114 -7.46 -15.46 -2.40
C GLU A 114 -7.05 -15.10 -3.84
N LEU A 115 -6.50 -13.91 -4.08
CA LEU A 115 -5.96 -13.51 -5.38
C LEU A 115 -4.78 -14.40 -5.83
N GLN A 116 -4.16 -15.17 -4.92
CA GLN A 116 -3.12 -16.12 -5.29
C GLN A 116 -3.58 -17.12 -6.35
N SER A 117 -4.85 -17.57 -6.29
CA SER A 117 -5.42 -18.47 -7.29
C SER A 117 -5.37 -17.87 -8.70
N LEU A 118 -5.73 -16.59 -8.85
CA LEU A 118 -5.65 -15.88 -10.13
C LEU A 118 -4.22 -15.76 -10.64
N PHE A 119 -3.25 -15.55 -9.76
CA PHE A 119 -1.84 -15.46 -10.16
C PHE A 119 -1.28 -16.82 -10.59
N VAL A 120 -1.76 -17.92 -9.99
CA VAL A 120 -1.45 -19.29 -10.46
C VAL A 120 -2.08 -19.55 -11.83
N GLU A 121 -3.36 -19.19 -12.01
CA GLU A 121 -4.06 -19.28 -13.30
C GLU A 121 -3.37 -18.42 -14.39
N ALA A 122 -2.68 -17.34 -14.00
CA ALA A 122 -1.88 -16.50 -14.89
C ALA A 122 -0.45 -17.00 -15.12
N GLY A 123 0.01 -18.02 -14.38
CA GLY A 123 1.41 -18.47 -14.42
C GLY A 123 2.40 -17.44 -13.86
N ARG A 124 1.94 -16.55 -12.96
CA ARG A 124 2.70 -15.42 -12.39
C ARG A 124 2.95 -15.55 -10.88
N ASP A 125 2.53 -16.66 -10.28
CA ASP A 125 2.72 -17.00 -8.88
C ASP A 125 4.19 -17.24 -8.51
N LYS A 126 5.06 -17.51 -9.48
CA LYS A 126 6.49 -17.67 -9.25
C LYS A 126 7.19 -16.31 -9.36
N GLY A 127 7.63 -15.77 -8.23
CA GLY A 127 8.37 -14.51 -8.17
C GLY A 127 7.47 -13.32 -7.83
N SER A 128 7.09 -12.52 -8.84
CA SER A 128 6.44 -11.21 -8.66
C SER A 128 5.09 -11.25 -7.92
N PHE A 129 4.42 -12.40 -7.84
CA PHE A 129 3.17 -12.56 -7.09
C PHE A 129 3.21 -13.78 -6.16
N GLY A 130 4.40 -14.19 -5.74
CA GLY A 130 4.59 -15.39 -4.92
C GLY A 130 4.22 -15.24 -3.46
N ALA A 131 4.25 -16.35 -2.72
CA ALA A 131 3.91 -16.38 -1.30
C ALA A 131 4.90 -15.61 -0.39
N SER A 132 6.06 -15.19 -0.91
CA SER A 132 7.02 -14.35 -0.19
C SER A 132 6.78 -12.85 -0.39
N THR A 133 5.84 -12.45 -1.25
CA THR A 133 5.53 -11.03 -1.48
C THR A 133 4.47 -10.51 -0.50
N THR A 134 4.30 -9.19 -0.41
CA THR A 134 3.29 -8.58 0.46
C THR A 134 1.87 -8.99 0.06
N HIS A 135 1.11 -9.42 1.08
CA HIS A 135 -0.32 -9.76 1.02
C HIS A 135 -0.88 -9.82 2.45
N LEU A 136 -2.20 -9.86 2.57
CA LEU A 136 -2.89 -9.75 3.86
C LEU A 136 -2.40 -10.75 4.93
N GLU A 137 -2.20 -12.03 4.59
CA GLU A 137 -1.74 -13.04 5.58
C GLU A 137 -0.31 -12.81 6.08
N LYS A 138 0.51 -12.04 5.36
CA LYS A 138 1.82 -11.59 5.86
C LYS A 138 1.71 -10.36 6.74
N LEU A 139 0.70 -9.53 6.54
CA LEU A 139 0.45 -8.33 7.35
C LEU A 139 -0.21 -8.66 8.69
N ARG A 140 -1.18 -9.58 8.71
CA ARG A 140 -1.97 -9.92 9.91
C ARG A 140 -1.11 -10.23 11.15
N PRO A 141 -0.06 -11.07 11.09
CA PRO A 141 0.75 -11.38 12.28
C PRO A 141 1.43 -10.14 12.86
N ARG A 142 1.82 -9.17 12.00
CA ARG A 142 2.49 -7.93 12.41
C ARG A 142 1.52 -6.96 13.08
N LEU A 143 0.30 -6.83 12.53
CA LEU A 143 -0.76 -6.05 13.15
C LEU A 143 -1.17 -6.64 14.51
N ASN A 144 -1.41 -7.96 14.57
CA ASN A 144 -1.76 -8.66 15.80
C ASN A 144 -0.62 -8.61 16.83
N GLY A 145 0.63 -8.57 16.38
CA GLY A 145 1.81 -8.37 17.20
C GLY A 145 2.02 -6.92 17.66
N GLY A 146 1.13 -5.99 17.30
CA GLY A 146 1.20 -4.59 17.72
C GLY A 146 2.13 -3.71 16.89
N GLY A 147 2.47 -4.11 15.66
CA GLY A 147 3.42 -3.38 14.79
C GLY A 147 3.07 -1.91 14.54
N GLY A 148 1.79 -1.53 14.62
CA GLY A 148 1.34 -0.14 14.51
C GLY A 148 1.61 0.73 15.75
N GLY A 149 1.99 0.14 16.89
CA GLY A 149 2.42 0.84 18.09
C GLY A 149 1.45 1.90 18.66
N GLY A 150 0.14 1.71 18.46
CA GLY A 150 -0.90 2.63 18.91
C GLY A 150 -1.47 3.53 17.81
N CYS A 151 -0.83 3.62 16.64
CA CYS A 151 -1.39 4.26 15.46
C CYS A 151 -2.66 3.50 15.00
N PRO A 152 -3.80 4.19 14.79
CA PRO A 152 -4.94 3.61 14.10
C PRO A 152 -4.56 3.20 12.68
N ILE A 153 -4.85 1.94 12.31
CA ILE A 153 -4.54 1.41 10.98
C ILE A 153 -5.81 0.88 10.32
N VAL A 154 -6.06 1.32 9.09
CA VAL A 154 -7.10 0.76 8.21
C VAL A 154 -6.42 -0.06 7.12
N VAL A 155 -6.90 -1.28 6.88
CA VAL A 155 -6.37 -2.15 5.83
C VAL A 155 -7.44 -2.42 4.79
N PHE A 156 -7.13 -2.13 3.53
CA PHE A 156 -7.91 -2.55 2.38
C PHE A 156 -7.20 -3.68 1.67
N ALA A 157 -7.73 -4.89 1.81
CA ALA A 157 -7.26 -6.06 1.08
C ALA A 157 -8.11 -6.28 -0.17
N ILE A 158 -7.58 -5.90 -1.33
CA ILE A 158 -8.24 -6.07 -2.62
C ILE A 158 -8.48 -7.56 -2.88
N ASN A 159 -9.71 -7.90 -3.23
CA ASN A 159 -10.18 -9.26 -3.38
C ASN A 159 -10.61 -9.57 -4.83
N ARG A 160 -11.04 -10.80 -5.09
CA ARG A 160 -11.38 -11.28 -6.44
C ARG A 160 -12.53 -10.51 -7.09
N ASN A 161 -13.36 -9.80 -6.32
CA ASN A 161 -14.45 -8.98 -6.89
C ASN A 161 -13.94 -7.76 -7.68
N ALA A 162 -12.71 -7.32 -7.43
CA ALA A 162 -12.07 -6.26 -8.21
C ALA A 162 -11.44 -6.79 -9.52
N PHE A 163 -11.38 -8.10 -9.73
CA PHE A 163 -10.75 -8.69 -10.91
C PHE A 163 -11.60 -8.49 -12.17
N LEU A 164 -10.94 -8.12 -13.26
CA LEU A 164 -11.54 -7.99 -14.59
C LEU A 164 -10.65 -8.74 -15.60
N ASP A 165 -11.24 -9.75 -16.27
CA ASP A 165 -10.59 -10.37 -17.42
C ASP A 165 -10.86 -9.52 -18.67
N ASP A 166 -9.89 -8.69 -19.03
CA ASP A 166 -9.99 -7.68 -20.09
C ASP A 166 -9.42 -8.15 -21.43
N ARG A 167 -9.11 -9.46 -21.57
CA ARG A 167 -8.54 -10.03 -22.80
C ARG A 167 -9.53 -10.08 -23.97
N ASP A 168 -10.83 -10.06 -23.69
CA ASP A 168 -11.91 -10.12 -24.69
C ASP A 168 -12.61 -8.76 -24.89
N ALA A 169 -12.11 -7.69 -24.25
CA ALA A 169 -12.67 -6.36 -24.47
C ALA A 169 -12.32 -5.90 -25.90
N PRO A 170 -13.29 -5.50 -26.74
CA PRO A 170 -12.98 -4.92 -28.04
C PRO A 170 -12.07 -3.73 -27.82
N SER A 171 -10.93 -3.70 -28.53
CA SER A 171 -10.08 -2.52 -28.61
C SER A 171 -10.89 -1.38 -29.22
N ASP A 172 -11.22 -0.38 -28.40
CA ASP A 172 -11.69 0.94 -28.85
C ASP A 172 -10.64 1.65 -29.73
#